data_AF-A0A8X6NEY8-F1
#
_entry.id   AF-A0A8X6NEY8-F1
#
_cell.length_a   1.000
_cell.length_b   1.000
_cell.length_c   1.000
_cell.angle_alpha   90.00
_cell.angle_beta   90.00
_cell.angle_gamma   90.00
#
_symmetry.space_group_name_H-M   'P 1'
#
loop_
_entity.id
_entity.type
_entity.pdbx_description
1 polymer ?
#
loop_
_entity_poly.entity_id
_entity_poly.type
_entity_poly.pdbx_seq_one_letter_code
_entity_poly.pdbx_strand_id
1 'polypeptide(L)'
;MDEASIQKMRGRAKSALTRIINFFSDHINKAELPSRIERLDNVFKDFDHYDAMLPEEQSEMEEFEGKYFEMKGKYQNAVDAWNCSSIVNSPSIFSENCSSTNSKLPRLNIPQFSGKYTDWLAFKDLYVASVHNNKSLSNVH
;
A
#
# COMPACT_ATOMS: atom_id res chain seq x y z
N MET A 1 32.80 -7.71 12.68
CA MET A 1 32.63 -8.11 11.27
C MET A 1 33.56 -7.22 10.47
N ASP A 2 34.37 -7.76 9.57
CA ASP A 2 35.29 -6.99 8.72
C ASP A 2 34.54 -6.38 7.52
N GLU A 3 35.14 -5.35 6.91
CA GLU A 3 34.54 -4.58 5.80
C GLU A 3 34.14 -5.46 4.62
N ALA A 4 35.01 -6.39 4.23
CA ALA A 4 34.76 -7.31 3.12
C ALA A 4 33.57 -8.24 3.40
N SER A 5 33.39 -8.66 4.65
CA SER A 5 32.21 -9.42 5.07
C SER A 5 30.91 -8.62 4.96
N ILE A 6 30.93 -7.32 5.30
CA ILE A 6 29.75 -6.44 5.20
C ILE A 6 29.35 -6.24 3.73
N GLN A 7 30.31 -5.91 2.86
CA GLN A 7 30.08 -5.77 1.42
C GLN A 7 29.50 -7.05 0.80
N LYS A 8 30.02 -8.22 1.21
CA LYS A 8 29.50 -9.51 0.76
C LYS A 8 28.05 -9.75 1.17
N MET A 9 27.68 -9.40 2.40
CA MET A 9 26.29 -9.56 2.85
C MET A 9 25.34 -8.59 2.16
N ARG A 10 25.76 -7.33 1.93
CA ARG A 10 25.00 -6.38 1.13
C ARG A 10 24.78 -6.87 -0.29
N GLY A 11 25.83 -7.37 -0.95
CA GLY A 11 25.72 -7.98 -2.27
C GLY A 11 24.75 -9.16 -2.33
N ARG A 12 24.66 -9.95 -1.25
CA ARG A 12 23.64 -11.00 -1.11
C ARG A 12 22.22 -10.46 -1.01
N ALA A 13 22.01 -9.36 -0.28
CA ALA A 13 20.71 -8.69 -0.18
C ALA A 13 20.28 -8.13 -1.55
N LYS A 14 21.16 -7.41 -2.26
CA LYS A 14 20.93 -6.96 -3.65
C LYS A 14 20.55 -8.12 -4.57
N SER A 15 21.33 -9.20 -4.54
CA SER A 15 21.06 -10.41 -5.34
C SER A 15 19.76 -11.12 -4.95
N ALA A 16 19.36 -11.05 -3.68
CA ALA A 16 18.08 -11.58 -3.23
C ALA A 16 16.92 -10.75 -3.77
N LEU A 17 17.00 -9.41 -3.72
CA LEU A 17 16.00 -8.52 -4.30
C LEU A 17 15.83 -8.77 -5.80
N THR A 18 16.93 -8.85 -6.56
CA THR A 18 16.89 -9.17 -8.00
C THR A 18 16.19 -10.50 -8.29
N ARG A 19 16.43 -11.54 -7.48
CA ARG A 19 15.74 -12.82 -7.64
C ARG A 19 14.24 -12.72 -7.35
N ILE A 20 13.86 -11.94 -6.33
CA ILE A 20 12.44 -11.69 -6.01
C ILE A 20 11.76 -10.96 -7.16
N ILE A 21 12.40 -9.93 -7.71
CA ILE A 21 11.92 -9.17 -8.87
C ILE A 21 11.71 -10.11 -10.07
N ASN A 22 12.73 -10.89 -10.41
CA ASN A 22 12.67 -11.76 -11.59
C ASN A 22 11.66 -12.91 -11.46
N PHE A 23 11.34 -13.33 -10.24
CA PHE A 23 10.35 -14.37 -10.00
C PHE A 23 8.91 -13.82 -9.95
N PHE A 24 8.74 -12.51 -9.81
CA PHE A 24 7.40 -11.93 -9.78
C PHE A 24 6.63 -12.23 -11.07
N SER A 25 5.39 -12.67 -10.91
CA SER A 25 4.45 -12.90 -12.01
C SER A 25 3.08 -12.37 -11.63
N ASP A 26 2.31 -11.92 -12.62
CA ASP A 26 0.94 -11.42 -12.43
C ASP A 26 -0.02 -12.51 -11.89
N HIS A 27 0.40 -13.77 -11.91
CA HIS A 27 -0.36 -14.94 -11.45
C HIS A 27 0.21 -15.57 -10.17
N ILE A 28 0.88 -14.77 -9.33
CA ILE A 28 1.35 -15.26 -8.03
C ILE A 28 0.20 -15.86 -7.20
N ASN A 29 0.48 -17.03 -6.64
CA ASN A 29 -0.42 -17.74 -5.74
C ASN A 29 -0.72 -16.89 -4.50
N LYS A 30 -2.02 -16.65 -4.22
CA LYS A 30 -2.49 -15.87 -3.06
C LYS A 30 -1.90 -16.37 -1.74
N ALA A 31 -1.81 -17.69 -1.57
CA ALA A 31 -1.29 -18.28 -0.34
C ALA A 31 0.20 -17.96 -0.09
N GLU A 32 0.96 -17.67 -1.16
CA GLU A 32 2.38 -17.36 -1.06
C GLU A 32 2.65 -15.86 -0.85
N LEU A 33 1.68 -14.98 -1.15
CA LEU A 33 1.85 -13.53 -1.06
C LEU A 33 2.37 -13.08 0.31
N PRO A 34 1.80 -13.52 1.46
CA PRO A 34 2.29 -13.09 2.77
C PRO A 34 3.76 -13.46 2.99
N SER A 35 4.14 -14.71 2.69
CA SER A 35 5.51 -15.18 2.84
C SER A 35 6.49 -14.46 1.90
N ARG A 36 6.05 -14.11 0.69
CA ARG A 36 6.87 -13.35 -0.27
C ARG A 36 7.09 -11.90 0.17
N ILE A 37 6.05 -11.27 0.71
CA ILE A 37 6.13 -9.93 1.28
C ILE A 37 7.07 -9.92 2.50
N GLU A 38 6.92 -10.89 3.41
CA GLU A 38 7.82 -11.03 4.55
C GLU A 38 9.27 -11.23 4.10
N ARG A 39 9.49 -12.08 3.09
CA ARG A 39 10.83 -12.30 2.54
C ARG A 39 11.42 -11.02 1.98
N LEU A 40 10.64 -10.23 1.25
CA LEU A 40 11.04 -8.94 0.70
C LEU A 40 11.42 -7.95 1.81
N ASP A 41 10.61 -7.85 2.87
CA ASP A 41 10.88 -6.99 4.02
C ASP A 41 12.16 -7.40 4.75
N ASN A 42 12.41 -8.70 4.87
CA ASN A 42 13.65 -9.19 5.47
C ASN A 42 14.88 -8.87 4.59
N VAL A 43 14.76 -8.92 3.25
CA VAL A 43 15.85 -8.45 2.36
C VAL A 43 16.14 -6.97 2.57
N PHE A 44 15.11 -6.15 2.74
CA PHE A 44 15.27 -4.72 2.99
C PHE A 44 15.95 -4.44 4.34
N LYS A 45 15.49 -5.10 5.41
CA LYS A 45 16.11 -5.00 6.74
C LYS A 45 17.57 -5.44 6.75
N ASP A 46 17.88 -6.54 6.05
CA ASP A 46 19.26 -7.01 5.90
C ASP A 46 20.11 -5.92 5.23
N PHE A 47 19.64 -5.35 4.13
CA PHE A 47 20.35 -4.30 3.42
C PHE A 47 20.58 -3.07 4.30
N ASP A 48 19.52 -2.54 4.93
CA ASP A 48 19.56 -1.36 5.79
C ASP A 48 20.51 -1.55 6.98
N HIS A 49 20.49 -2.74 7.59
CA HIS A 49 21.43 -3.09 8.65
C HIS A 49 22.89 -3.04 8.20
N TYR A 50 23.20 -3.61 7.03
CA TYR A 50 24.57 -3.60 6.52
C TYR A 50 24.97 -2.22 6.00
N ASP A 51 24.05 -1.45 5.42
CA ASP A 51 24.31 -0.09 4.95
C ASP A 51 24.65 0.86 6.12
N ALA A 52 23.88 0.80 7.21
CA ALA A 52 24.17 1.55 8.44
C ALA A 52 25.58 1.26 9.03
N MET A 53 26.12 0.06 8.80
CA MET A 53 27.48 -0.30 9.24
C MET A 53 28.59 0.19 8.31
N LEU A 54 28.30 0.37 7.02
CA LEU A 54 29.29 0.76 6.01
C LEU A 54 28.58 1.47 4.84
N PRO A 55 28.22 2.75 4.98
CA PRO A 55 27.37 3.42 4.00
C PRO A 55 27.90 3.29 2.57
N GLU A 56 27.04 2.90 1.62
CA GLU A 56 27.37 2.89 0.19
C GLU A 56 27.21 4.27 -0.45
N GLU A 57 27.53 4.35 -1.74
CA GLU A 57 27.20 5.54 -2.52
C GLU A 57 25.68 5.76 -2.53
N GLN A 58 25.26 7.01 -2.34
CA GLN A 58 23.84 7.36 -2.22
C GLN A 58 23.01 6.86 -3.42
N SER A 59 23.59 6.88 -4.62
CA SER A 59 22.92 6.39 -5.84
C SER A 59 22.60 4.89 -5.77
N GLU A 60 23.45 4.07 -5.14
CA GLU A 60 23.20 2.63 -5.02
C GLU A 60 22.12 2.33 -3.98
N MET A 61 22.09 3.12 -2.90
CA MET A 61 21.03 3.05 -1.90
C MET A 61 19.68 3.39 -2.53
N GLU A 62 19.59 4.52 -3.24
CA GLU A 62 18.35 4.96 -3.91
C GLU A 62 17.85 3.93 -4.94
N GLU A 63 18.76 3.32 -5.72
CA GLU A 63 18.40 2.26 -6.67
C GLU A 63 17.81 1.03 -5.96
N PHE A 64 18.41 0.62 -4.84
CA PHE A 64 17.93 -0.52 -4.07
C PHE A 64 16.56 -0.24 -3.45
N GLU A 65 16.39 0.91 -2.80
CA GLU A 65 15.12 1.33 -2.19
C GLU A 65 14.01 1.44 -3.23
N GLY A 66 14.29 2.07 -4.38
CA GLY A 66 13.34 2.20 -5.47
C GLY A 66 12.81 0.85 -5.93
N LYS A 67 13.71 -0.11 -6.17
CA LYS A 67 13.35 -1.49 -6.53
C LYS A 67 12.55 -2.20 -5.44
N TYR A 68 12.90 -1.99 -4.18
CA TYR A 68 12.16 -2.57 -3.05
C TYR A 68 10.72 -2.04 -2.99
N PHE A 69 10.53 -0.71 -3.02
CA PHE A 69 9.20 -0.10 -2.91
C PHE A 69 8.33 -0.42 -4.12
N GLU A 70 8.90 -0.44 -5.32
CA GLU A 70 8.20 -0.86 -6.53
C GLU A 70 7.67 -2.29 -6.38
N MET A 71 8.52 -3.22 -5.93
CA MET A 71 8.12 -4.61 -5.72
C MET A 71 7.11 -4.79 -4.59
N LYS A 72 7.27 -4.04 -3.49
CA LYS A 72 6.32 -4.04 -2.38
C LYS A 72 4.94 -3.60 -2.86
N GLY A 73 4.88 -2.55 -3.67
CA GLY A 73 3.64 -2.08 -4.30
C GLY A 73 3.01 -3.14 -5.20
N LYS A 74 3.79 -3.83 -6.04
CA LYS A 74 3.29 -4.93 -6.89
C LYS A 74 2.67 -6.07 -6.07
N TYR A 75 3.31 -6.49 -4.99
CA TYR A 75 2.74 -7.51 -4.10
C TYR A 75 1.48 -7.02 -3.39
N GLN A 76 1.46 -5.76 -2.93
CA GLN A 76 0.28 -5.20 -2.25
C GLN A 76 -0.92 -5.09 -3.22
N ASN A 77 -0.70 -4.63 -4.44
CA ASN A 77 -1.71 -4.59 -5.49
C ASN A 77 -2.25 -5.99 -5.80
N ALA A 78 -1.38 -7.01 -5.84
CA ALA A 78 -1.82 -8.39 -6.01
C ALA A 78 -2.75 -8.82 -4.87
N VAL A 79 -2.38 -8.55 -3.61
CA VAL A 79 -3.23 -8.83 -2.43
C VAL A 79 -4.59 -8.15 -2.55
N ASP A 80 -4.60 -6.87 -2.92
CA ASP A 80 -5.83 -6.08 -3.03
C ASP A 80 -6.74 -6.56 -4.16
N ALA A 81 -6.15 -6.92 -5.32
CA ALA A 81 -6.90 -7.51 -6.43
C ALA A 81 -7.66 -8.76 -6.01
N TRP A 82 -7.03 -9.65 -5.23
CA TRP A 82 -7.69 -10.86 -4.71
C TRP A 82 -8.81 -10.57 -3.71
N ASN A 83 -8.65 -9.55 -2.88
CA ASN A 83 -9.68 -9.16 -1.91
C ASN A 83 -10.90 -8.54 -2.60
N CYS A 84 -10.68 -7.75 -3.65
CA CYS A 84 -11.76 -7.18 -4.46
C CYS A 84 -12.49 -8.24 -5.31
N SER A 85 -11.77 -9.20 -5.92
CA SER A 85 -12.40 -10.28 -6.70
C SER A 85 -13.33 -11.17 -5.87
N SER A 86 -13.11 -11.30 -4.55
CA SER A 86 -13.98 -12.09 -3.68
C SER A 86 -15.35 -11.45 -3.40
N ILE A 87 -15.51 -10.14 -3.64
CA ILE A 87 -16.76 -9.41 -3.36
C ILE A 87 -17.73 -9.48 -4.56
N VAL A 88 -17.24 -9.76 -5.77
CA VAL A 88 -18.02 -9.68 -7.01
C VAL A 88 -18.80 -10.98 -7.36
N ASN A 89 -18.73 -12.01 -6.51
CA ASN A 89 -19.37 -13.30 -6.79
C ASN A 89 -20.81 -13.45 -6.25
N SER A 90 -21.50 -12.35 -5.91
CA SER A 90 -22.93 -12.35 -5.63
C SER A 90 -23.72 -12.05 -6.91
N PRO A 91 -24.58 -12.96 -7.42
CA PRO A 91 -25.40 -12.70 -8.59
C PRO A 91 -26.61 -11.85 -8.17
N SER A 92 -26.40 -10.56 -7.97
CA SER A 92 -27.47 -9.58 -8.00
C SER A 92 -27.46 -8.91 -9.37
N ILE A 93 -28.39 -9.38 -10.19
CA ILE A 93 -28.80 -8.83 -11.48
C ILE A 93 -28.79 -7.30 -11.42
N PHE A 94 -27.92 -6.65 -12.17
CA PHE A 94 -28.23 -5.45 -12.96
C PHE A 94 -27.15 -5.27 -14.03
N SER A 95 -27.60 -5.38 -15.28
CA SER A 95 -26.80 -5.22 -16.50
C SER A 95 -26.40 -3.76 -16.74
N GLU A 96 -25.26 -3.61 -17.42
CA GLU A 96 -24.86 -2.46 -18.25
C GLU A 96 -24.49 -1.13 -17.56
N ASN A 97 -23.21 -0.97 -17.23
CA ASN A 97 -22.29 -0.24 -18.12
C ASN A 97 -20.85 -0.23 -17.59
N CYS A 98 -19.96 -0.88 -18.34
CA CYS A 98 -18.52 -0.67 -18.23
C CYS A 98 -18.18 0.69 -18.87
N SER A 99 -17.90 1.70 -18.05
CA SER A 99 -17.21 2.92 -18.47
C SER A 99 -16.68 3.69 -17.26
N SER A 100 -15.36 3.72 -17.13
CA SER A 100 -14.57 4.63 -16.29
C SER A 100 -14.75 4.53 -14.77
N THR A 101 -13.62 4.37 -14.09
CA THR A 101 -13.40 4.77 -12.71
C THR A 101 -13.73 6.26 -12.55
N ASN A 102 -15.00 6.54 -12.24
CA ASN A 102 -15.41 7.79 -11.61
C ASN A 102 -16.14 7.39 -10.33
N SER A 103 -15.37 7.00 -9.31
CA SER A 103 -15.80 7.16 -7.93
C SER A 103 -15.93 8.65 -7.64
N LYS A 104 -16.95 9.30 -8.21
CA LYS A 104 -17.41 10.58 -7.70
C LYS A 104 -18.05 10.27 -6.36
N LEU A 105 -17.26 10.44 -5.30
CA LEU A 105 -17.79 10.69 -3.97
C LEU A 105 -18.99 11.64 -4.15
N PRO A 106 -20.17 11.36 -3.55
CA PRO A 106 -21.24 12.36 -3.55
C PRO A 106 -20.59 13.64 -3.04
N ARG A 107 -20.64 14.71 -3.85
CA ARG A 107 -20.00 15.99 -3.50
C ARG A 107 -20.60 16.42 -2.18
N LEU A 108 -19.86 16.16 -1.10
CA LEU A 108 -20.21 16.60 0.22
C LEU A 108 -20.07 18.11 0.16
N ASN A 109 -21.19 18.82 0.06
CA ASN A 109 -21.19 20.27 0.18
C ASN A 109 -20.84 20.60 1.62
N ILE A 110 -19.53 20.69 1.88
CA ILE A 110 -19.02 21.20 3.14
C ILE A 110 -19.42 22.68 3.16
N PRO A 111 -20.25 23.15 4.10
CA PRO A 111 -20.58 24.56 4.17
C PRO A 111 -19.28 25.35 4.37
N GLN A 112 -19.06 26.37 3.54
CA GLN A 112 -17.89 27.22 3.64
C GLN A 112 -17.97 28.01 4.96
N PHE A 113 -17.06 27.73 5.89
CA PHE A 113 -17.02 28.45 7.16
C PHE A 113 -16.64 29.91 6.90
N SER A 114 -17.51 30.83 7.35
CA SER A 114 -17.38 32.27 7.12
C SER A 114 -16.30 32.95 7.98
N GLY A 115 -15.71 32.20 8.93
CA GLY A 115 -14.78 32.74 9.92
C GLY A 115 -15.45 33.38 11.15
N LYS A 116 -16.79 33.46 11.20
CA LYS A 116 -17.53 34.02 12.33
C LYS A 116 -17.66 33.01 13.46
N TYR A 117 -17.37 33.46 14.69
CA TYR A 117 -17.45 32.61 15.89
C TYR A 117 -18.87 32.09 16.16
N THR A 118 -19.91 32.83 15.78
CA THR A 118 -21.32 32.41 15.90
C THR A 118 -21.68 31.20 15.06
N ASP A 119 -20.98 31.00 13.94
CA ASP A 119 -21.27 29.95 12.96
C ASP A 119 -20.46 28.67 13.25
N TRP A 120 -19.52 28.74 14.20
CA TRP A 120 -18.59 27.66 14.53
C TRP A 120 -19.30 26.44 15.13
N LEU A 121 -20.27 26.67 16.01
CA LEU A 121 -20.98 25.58 16.67
C LEU A 121 -21.82 24.78 15.66
N ALA A 122 -22.54 25.47 14.79
CA ALA A 122 -23.32 24.85 13.72
C ALA A 122 -22.44 24.12 12.69
N PHE A 123 -21.29 24.69 12.31
CA PHE A 123 -20.32 24.03 11.44
C PHE A 123 -19.75 22.76 12.08
N LYS A 124 -19.36 22.83 13.36
CA LYS A 124 -18.82 21.70 14.12
C LYS A 124 -19.84 20.57 14.23
N ASP A 125 -21.09 20.88 14.57
CA ASP A 125 -22.14 19.87 14.70
C ASP A 125 -22.44 19.19 13.36
N LEU A 126 -22.43 19.94 12.26
CA LEU A 126 -22.65 19.40 10.92
C LEU A 126 -21.46 18.57 10.41
N TYR A 127 -20.22 18.98 10.74
CA TYR A 127 -19.01 18.21 10.46
C TYR A 127 -18.98 16.91 11.27
N VAL A 128 -19.24 16.97 12.57
CA VAL A 128 -19.32 15.78 13.44
C VAL A 128 -20.43 14.86 12.96
N ALA A 129 -21.62 15.37 12.65
CA ALA A 129 -22.71 14.57 12.10
C ALA A 129 -22.33 13.94 10.75
N SER A 130 -21.61 14.62 9.86
CA SER A 130 -21.17 14.04 8.59
C SER A 130 -20.11 12.95 8.77
N VAL A 131 -19.23 13.07 9.77
CA VAL A 131 -18.18 12.08 10.06
C VAL A 131 -18.75 10.90 10.87
N HIS A 132 -19.73 11.13 11.75
CA HIS A 132 -20.40 10.10 12.56
C HIS A 132 -21.61 9.43 11.89
N ASN A 133 -22.28 10.05 10.90
CA ASN A 133 -23.39 9.43 10.15
C ASN A 133 -22.95 8.49 9.02
N ASN A 134 -21.66 8.17 8.91
CA ASN A 134 -21.24 7.04 8.08
C ASN A 134 -21.44 5.72 8.82
N LYS A 135 -22.68 5.48 9.28
CA LYS A 135 -23.13 4.22 9.92
C LYS A 135 -23.36 3.08 8.91
N SER A 136 -23.01 3.22 7.63
CA SER A 136 -22.94 2.06 6.72
C SER A 136 -21.69 1.19 6.98
N LEU A 137 -20.80 1.62 7.89
CA LEU A 137 -19.61 0.87 8.32
C LEU A 137 -19.75 0.30 9.74
N SER A 138 -20.96 -0.06 10.18
CA SER A 138 -21.14 -0.76 11.45
C SER A 138 -22.28 -1.78 11.39
N ASN A 139 -21.86 -3.02 11.11
CA ASN A 139 -22.43 -4.27 11.61
C ASN A 139 -23.77 -4.76 11.03
N VAL A 140 -23.65 -5.86 10.27
CA VAL A 140 -24.34 -7.16 10.50
C VAL A 140 -25.82 -7.07 10.96
N HIS A 141 -26.75 -7.41 10.06
CA HIS A 141 -27.34 -8.77 10.02
C HIS A 141 -27.85 -9.08 8.61
#